data_AF-A0A0C5RC45-F1
#
_entry.id   AF-A0A0C5RC45-F1
#
_cell.length_a   1.000
_cell.length_b   1.000
_cell.length_c   1.000
_cell.angle_alpha   90.00
_cell.angle_beta   90.00
_cell.angle_gamma   90.00
#
_symmetry.space_group_name_H-M   'P 1'
#
loop_
_entity.id
_entity.type
_entity.pdbx_description
1 polymer ?
#
loop_
_entity_poly.entity_id
_entity_poly.type
_entity_poly.pdbx_seq_one_letter_code
_entity_poly.pdbx_strand_id
1 'polypeptide(L)'
;MNEARSVQEVDDVLAKATQTSSTNKANQQAQLIKSKNDAKNQVSGLVSLNNQQKELLLKEIDEADSEQKVQTALVKANQAQLVSKKTEVKNEINDLVDLTPEQKTALLKEVEVADSTQKAEAVLEKAKTLVQTNKTSKRLLLQQQANSKKIEANNQVDQLADLSDNDKNKFKEQIANSSSQEDINKVLEQANQLNNQNKAKKEKELVEKKNTSSSEIDALTSLTEQQKTEFKNKINSATSKEDVDTISEQANQANQKAKDDAMKAFNNQRTLTTTYLTDSLNDQKYIDGKTQLQKDIKSIDELVKESSSQNSFKYNEAKEKLENALTNAKKHIEKVNKANETENKLEVTKLQYQASLVHNIKNLLLLITGKNINTRFTTNPTAKLIIKNSKNDIVYFDPIIVNHIENDVFRNTETKIDFEASIKGRKNMEQDVEIDKIILEIDQEYHIVDLKGKTLKFNGTKTDGTVDYK
;
A
#
# COMPACT_ATOMS: atom_id res chain seq x y z
N MET A 1 -16.82 -131.99 -70.17
CA MET A 1 -15.82 -132.11 -69.10
C MET A 1 -16.19 -131.12 -68.01
N ASN A 2 -16.72 -131.63 -66.91
CA ASN A 2 -16.84 -130.93 -65.62
C ASN A 2 -16.71 -132.05 -64.59
N GLU A 3 -15.58 -132.14 -63.90
CA GLU A 3 -15.36 -133.15 -62.87
C GLU A 3 -16.31 -132.89 -61.68
N ALA A 4 -17.01 -133.94 -61.23
CA ALA A 4 -17.88 -133.90 -60.06
C ALA A 4 -17.03 -134.08 -58.78
N ARG A 5 -17.12 -133.13 -57.84
CA ARG A 5 -16.45 -133.19 -56.52
C ARG A 5 -17.00 -134.33 -55.66
N SER A 6 -16.16 -134.97 -54.84
CA SER A 6 -16.53 -136.11 -53.98
C SER A 6 -17.28 -135.67 -52.71
N VAL A 7 -18.08 -136.57 -52.10
CA VAL A 7 -18.85 -136.29 -50.85
C VAL A 7 -17.96 -135.83 -49.70
N GLN A 8 -16.74 -136.37 -49.58
CA GLN A 8 -15.75 -136.00 -48.56
C GLN A 8 -15.28 -134.54 -48.71
N GLU A 9 -15.11 -134.05 -49.94
CA GLU A 9 -14.73 -132.65 -50.20
C GLU A 9 -15.84 -131.66 -49.83
N VAL A 10 -17.11 -132.07 -49.90
CA VAL A 10 -18.25 -131.23 -49.50
C VAL A 10 -18.32 -131.10 -47.97
N ASP A 11 -18.12 -132.20 -47.23
CA ASP A 11 -18.13 -132.19 -45.76
C ASP A 11 -16.93 -131.43 -45.17
N ASP A 12 -15.73 -131.55 -45.75
CA ASP A 12 -14.56 -130.77 -45.33
C ASP A 12 -14.74 -129.26 -45.60
N VAL A 13 -15.35 -128.89 -46.74
CA VAL A 13 -15.71 -127.50 -47.01
C VAL A 13 -16.75 -126.98 -46.03
N LEU A 14 -17.74 -127.80 -45.64
CA LEU A 14 -18.78 -127.44 -44.67
C LEU A 14 -18.23 -127.28 -43.25
N ALA A 15 -17.33 -128.18 -42.82
CA ALA A 15 -16.64 -128.11 -41.54
C ALA A 15 -15.72 -126.89 -41.46
N LYS A 16 -14.95 -126.62 -42.52
CA LYS A 16 -14.08 -125.45 -42.62
C LYS A 16 -14.89 -124.16 -42.68
N ALA A 17 -16.01 -124.12 -43.40
CA ALA A 17 -16.93 -122.98 -43.41
C ALA A 17 -17.57 -122.73 -42.04
N THR A 18 -17.92 -123.78 -41.29
CA THR A 18 -18.50 -123.68 -39.94
C THR A 18 -17.45 -123.20 -38.92
N GLN A 19 -16.22 -123.70 -39.02
CA GLN A 19 -15.09 -123.24 -38.21
C GLN A 19 -14.72 -121.79 -38.54
N THR A 20 -14.65 -121.42 -39.83
CA THR A 20 -14.42 -120.03 -40.27
C THR A 20 -15.54 -119.09 -39.81
N SER A 21 -16.81 -119.52 -39.87
CA SER A 21 -17.97 -118.77 -39.36
C SER A 21 -17.90 -118.55 -37.83
N SER A 22 -17.52 -119.58 -37.08
CA SER A 22 -17.34 -119.50 -35.62
C SER A 22 -16.17 -118.60 -35.23
N THR A 23 -15.03 -118.71 -35.92
CA THR A 23 -13.86 -117.83 -35.75
C THR A 23 -14.21 -116.38 -36.11
N ASN A 24 -15.00 -116.14 -37.16
CA ASN A 24 -15.45 -114.80 -37.53
C ASN A 24 -16.38 -114.19 -36.48
N LYS A 25 -17.30 -114.97 -35.89
CA LYS A 25 -18.15 -114.50 -34.78
C LYS A 25 -17.34 -114.18 -33.52
N ALA A 26 -16.37 -115.03 -33.16
CA ALA A 26 -15.49 -114.80 -32.02
C ALA A 26 -14.62 -113.54 -32.22
N ASN A 27 -14.10 -113.32 -33.43
CA ASN A 27 -13.34 -112.12 -33.78
C ASN A 27 -14.21 -110.85 -33.71
N GLN A 28 -15.44 -110.87 -34.23
CA GLN A 28 -16.39 -109.75 -34.12
C GLN A 28 -16.73 -109.43 -32.65
N GLN A 29 -16.90 -110.45 -31.82
CA GLN A 29 -17.21 -110.27 -30.40
C GLN A 29 -16.01 -109.71 -29.61
N ALA A 30 -14.79 -110.18 -29.91
CA ALA A 30 -13.56 -109.62 -29.33
C ALA A 30 -13.35 -108.15 -29.75
N GLN A 31 -13.68 -107.81 -31.00
CA GLN A 31 -13.58 -106.45 -31.53
C GLN A 31 -14.59 -105.50 -30.87
N LEU A 32 -15.84 -105.96 -30.63
CA LEU A 32 -16.84 -105.21 -29.87
C LEU A 32 -16.42 -104.96 -28.41
N ILE A 33 -15.86 -105.97 -27.72
CA ILE A 33 -15.36 -105.83 -26.35
C ILE A 33 -14.24 -104.79 -26.28
N LYS A 34 -13.30 -104.84 -27.23
CA LYS A 34 -12.23 -103.85 -27.34
C LYS A 34 -12.80 -102.43 -27.56
N SER A 35 -13.72 -102.28 -28.51
CA SER A 35 -14.39 -101.00 -28.81
C SER A 35 -15.10 -100.41 -27.59
N LYS A 36 -15.83 -101.24 -26.81
CA LYS A 36 -16.45 -100.82 -25.55
C LYS A 36 -15.44 -100.32 -24.54
N ASN A 37 -14.36 -101.07 -24.32
CA ASN A 37 -13.33 -100.69 -23.34
C ASN A 37 -12.64 -99.38 -23.74
N ASP A 38 -12.30 -99.21 -25.02
CA ASP A 38 -11.73 -97.96 -25.53
C ASP A 38 -12.68 -96.78 -25.35
N ALA A 39 -13.97 -96.95 -25.69
CA ALA A 39 -14.99 -95.92 -25.50
C ALA A 39 -15.22 -95.58 -24.01
N LYS A 40 -15.25 -96.58 -23.12
CA LYS A 40 -15.36 -96.36 -21.67
C LYS A 40 -14.17 -95.58 -21.11
N ASN A 41 -12.96 -95.90 -21.57
CA ASN A 41 -11.76 -95.16 -21.19
C ASN A 41 -11.85 -93.70 -21.65
N GLN A 42 -12.31 -93.46 -22.88
CA GLN A 42 -12.54 -92.10 -23.39
C GLN A 42 -13.59 -91.35 -22.57
N VAL A 43 -14.77 -91.94 -22.32
CA VAL A 43 -15.84 -91.31 -21.52
C VAL A 43 -15.39 -91.02 -20.09
N SER A 44 -14.62 -91.91 -19.48
CA SER A 44 -14.07 -91.70 -18.13
C SER A 44 -13.16 -90.47 -18.09
N GLY A 45 -12.39 -90.24 -19.17
CA GLY A 45 -11.51 -89.08 -19.34
C GLY A 45 -12.20 -87.75 -19.69
N LEU A 46 -13.52 -87.73 -19.92
CA LEU A 46 -14.27 -86.51 -20.22
C LEU A 46 -14.44 -85.63 -18.96
N VAL A 47 -13.64 -84.58 -18.82
CA VAL A 47 -13.53 -83.79 -17.57
C VAL A 47 -14.68 -82.83 -17.26
N SER A 48 -15.55 -82.50 -18.21
CA SER A 48 -16.64 -81.52 -18.05
C SER A 48 -17.99 -82.18 -17.74
N LEU A 49 -18.03 -83.50 -17.74
CA LEU A 49 -19.20 -84.27 -17.31
C LEU A 49 -19.12 -84.56 -15.81
N ASN A 50 -20.25 -84.41 -15.12
CA ASN A 50 -20.36 -84.87 -13.75
C ASN A 50 -20.48 -86.40 -13.68
N ASN A 51 -20.31 -86.96 -12.47
CA ASN A 51 -20.29 -88.41 -12.27
C ASN A 51 -21.57 -89.10 -12.76
N GLN A 52 -22.73 -88.47 -12.56
CA GLN A 52 -24.03 -89.01 -12.98
C GLN A 52 -24.17 -89.05 -14.51
N GLN A 53 -23.71 -88.00 -15.20
CA GLN A 53 -23.68 -87.96 -16.67
C GLN A 53 -22.75 -89.05 -17.23
N LYS A 54 -21.56 -89.23 -16.64
CA LYS A 54 -20.62 -90.28 -17.05
C LYS A 54 -21.20 -91.67 -16.85
N GLU A 55 -21.83 -91.93 -15.72
CA GLU A 55 -22.42 -93.23 -15.38
C GLU A 55 -23.50 -93.64 -16.38
N LEU A 56 -24.39 -92.71 -16.77
CA LEU A 56 -25.41 -92.94 -17.80
C LEU A 56 -24.80 -93.31 -19.16
N LEU A 57 -23.73 -92.61 -19.56
CA LEU A 57 -23.06 -92.85 -20.84
C LEU A 57 -22.25 -94.17 -20.85
N LEU A 58 -21.61 -94.50 -19.74
CA LEU A 58 -20.91 -95.78 -19.57
C LEU A 58 -21.89 -96.96 -19.65
N LYS A 59 -23.09 -96.82 -19.06
CA LYS A 59 -24.16 -97.79 -19.17
C LYS A 59 -24.63 -97.98 -20.63
N GLU A 60 -24.82 -96.89 -21.39
CA GLU A 60 -25.14 -96.99 -22.82
C GLU A 60 -24.06 -97.74 -23.63
N ILE A 61 -22.78 -97.59 -23.28
CA ILE A 61 -21.67 -98.33 -23.91
C ILE A 61 -21.70 -99.81 -23.51
N ASP A 62 -21.98 -100.11 -22.24
CA ASP A 62 -22.12 -101.46 -21.74
C ASP A 62 -23.24 -102.24 -22.45
N GLU A 63 -24.36 -101.57 -22.71
CA GLU A 63 -25.54 -102.16 -23.34
C GLU A 63 -25.44 -102.25 -24.87
N ALA A 64 -24.40 -101.67 -25.51
CA ALA A 64 -24.25 -101.70 -26.97
C ALA A 64 -24.03 -103.12 -27.52
N ASP A 65 -24.81 -103.55 -28.50
CA ASP A 65 -24.69 -104.86 -29.16
C ASP A 65 -23.86 -104.84 -30.46
N SER A 66 -23.31 -103.68 -30.82
CA SER A 66 -22.58 -103.45 -32.08
C SER A 66 -21.61 -102.27 -31.94
N GLU A 67 -20.51 -102.29 -32.71
CA GLU A 67 -19.51 -101.22 -32.74
C GLU A 67 -20.14 -99.86 -33.10
N GLN A 68 -21.19 -99.87 -33.94
CA GLN A 68 -21.89 -98.64 -34.34
C GLN A 68 -22.71 -98.02 -33.19
N LYS A 69 -23.30 -98.83 -32.31
CA LYS A 69 -23.95 -98.33 -31.09
C LYS A 69 -22.93 -97.79 -30.08
N VAL A 70 -21.77 -98.44 -29.94
CA VAL A 70 -20.65 -97.92 -29.14
C VAL A 70 -20.21 -96.54 -29.66
N GLN A 71 -20.02 -96.42 -30.97
CA GLN A 71 -19.64 -95.15 -31.60
C GLN A 71 -20.70 -94.07 -31.41
N THR A 72 -21.99 -94.41 -31.50
CA THR A 72 -23.10 -93.48 -31.26
C THR A 72 -23.12 -92.98 -29.81
N ALA A 73 -22.95 -93.87 -28.84
CA ALA A 73 -22.85 -93.51 -27.42
C ALA A 73 -21.64 -92.60 -27.14
N LEU A 74 -20.51 -92.86 -27.79
CA LEU A 74 -19.33 -92.01 -27.70
C LEU A 74 -19.54 -90.62 -28.31
N VAL A 75 -20.24 -90.51 -29.45
CA VAL A 75 -20.62 -89.21 -30.03
C VAL A 75 -21.52 -88.43 -29.07
N LYS A 76 -22.53 -89.08 -28.48
CA LYS A 76 -23.39 -88.45 -27.45
C LYS A 76 -22.58 -87.97 -26.25
N ALA A 77 -21.63 -88.78 -25.78
CA ALA A 77 -20.78 -88.41 -24.66
C ALA A 77 -19.96 -87.15 -24.95
N ASN A 78 -19.37 -87.07 -26.14
CA ASN A 78 -18.63 -85.89 -26.59
C ASN A 78 -19.54 -84.65 -26.77
N GLN A 79 -20.78 -84.82 -27.24
CA GLN A 79 -21.76 -83.73 -27.32
C GLN A 79 -22.18 -83.23 -25.93
N ALA A 80 -22.47 -84.14 -24.99
CA ALA A 80 -22.83 -83.77 -23.63
C ALA A 80 -21.69 -83.02 -22.92
N GLN A 81 -20.46 -83.50 -23.08
CA GLN A 81 -19.25 -82.83 -22.60
C GLN A 81 -19.17 -81.39 -23.13
N LEU A 82 -19.41 -81.20 -24.43
CA LEU A 82 -19.40 -79.88 -25.05
C LEU A 82 -20.50 -78.96 -24.48
N VAL A 83 -21.72 -79.46 -24.28
CA VAL A 83 -22.84 -78.67 -23.70
C VAL A 83 -22.54 -78.24 -22.28
N SER A 84 -22.06 -79.16 -21.43
CA SER A 84 -21.65 -78.84 -20.06
C SER A 84 -20.56 -77.77 -20.06
N LYS A 85 -19.54 -77.92 -20.91
CA LYS A 85 -18.44 -76.95 -21.00
C LYS A 85 -18.88 -75.57 -21.50
N LYS A 86 -19.78 -75.50 -22.48
CA LYS A 86 -20.38 -74.22 -22.93
C LYS A 86 -21.13 -73.52 -21.80
N THR A 87 -21.86 -74.27 -20.98
CA THR A 87 -22.63 -73.71 -19.86
C THR A 87 -21.70 -73.12 -18.80
N GLU A 88 -20.67 -73.87 -18.42
CA GLU A 88 -19.60 -73.41 -17.52
C GLU A 88 -18.96 -72.11 -18.02
N VAL A 89 -18.46 -72.10 -19.27
CA VAL A 89 -17.81 -70.92 -19.85
C VAL A 89 -18.74 -69.71 -19.92
N LYS A 90 -20.02 -69.89 -20.26
CA LYS A 90 -20.99 -68.79 -20.27
C LYS A 90 -21.19 -68.18 -18.89
N ASN A 91 -21.23 -69.00 -17.86
CA ASN A 91 -21.36 -68.51 -16.47
C ASN A 91 -20.12 -67.73 -16.07
N GLU A 92 -18.92 -68.24 -16.35
CA GLU A 92 -17.68 -67.52 -16.06
C GLU A 92 -17.60 -66.18 -16.79
N ILE A 93 -17.94 -66.12 -18.07
CA ILE A 93 -18.03 -64.86 -18.83
C ILE A 93 -19.07 -63.92 -18.21
N ASN A 94 -20.17 -64.46 -17.67
CA ASN A 94 -21.18 -63.68 -16.97
C ASN A 94 -20.69 -63.06 -15.67
N ASP A 95 -19.72 -63.68 -15.00
CA ASP A 95 -19.15 -63.18 -13.76
C ASP A 95 -17.98 -62.21 -13.98
N LEU A 96 -17.42 -62.15 -15.19
CA LEU A 96 -16.36 -61.19 -15.54
C LEU A 96 -16.87 -59.74 -15.45
N VAL A 97 -16.15 -58.95 -14.65
CA VAL A 97 -16.29 -57.49 -14.52
C VAL A 97 -15.39 -56.77 -15.53
N ASP A 98 -15.67 -55.49 -15.81
CA ASP A 98 -14.97 -54.67 -16.80
C ASP A 98 -15.13 -55.12 -18.26
N LEU A 99 -16.12 -55.94 -18.60
CA LEU A 99 -16.62 -56.11 -19.96
C LEU A 99 -17.78 -55.16 -20.24
N THR A 100 -17.85 -54.60 -21.46
CA THR A 100 -19.06 -53.88 -21.87
C THR A 100 -20.20 -54.86 -22.17
N PRO A 101 -21.47 -54.41 -22.09
CA PRO A 101 -22.62 -55.25 -22.44
C PRO A 101 -22.51 -55.88 -23.84
N GLU A 102 -21.96 -55.15 -24.80
CA GLU A 102 -21.79 -55.58 -26.20
C GLU A 102 -20.72 -56.66 -26.31
N GLN A 103 -19.57 -56.47 -25.64
CA GLN A 103 -18.49 -57.45 -25.61
C GLN A 103 -18.96 -58.77 -24.98
N LYS A 104 -19.69 -58.68 -23.87
CA LYS A 104 -20.26 -59.83 -23.17
C LYS A 104 -21.24 -60.60 -24.07
N THR A 105 -22.14 -59.88 -24.74
CA THR A 105 -23.08 -60.46 -25.69
C THR A 105 -22.39 -61.16 -26.86
N ALA A 106 -21.33 -60.57 -27.42
CA ALA A 106 -20.57 -61.16 -28.52
C ALA A 106 -19.84 -62.44 -28.10
N LEU A 107 -19.19 -62.43 -26.93
CA LEU A 107 -18.50 -63.61 -26.39
C LEU A 107 -19.48 -64.77 -26.13
N LEU A 108 -20.65 -64.49 -25.54
CA LEU A 108 -21.68 -65.52 -25.31
C LEU A 108 -22.18 -66.16 -26.61
N LYS A 109 -22.28 -65.38 -27.71
CA LYS A 109 -22.59 -65.91 -29.05
C LYS A 109 -21.46 -66.77 -29.61
N GLU A 110 -20.21 -66.39 -29.41
CA GLU A 110 -19.05 -67.20 -29.83
C GLU A 110 -19.01 -68.56 -29.08
N VAL A 111 -19.36 -68.59 -27.79
CA VAL A 111 -19.49 -69.85 -27.04
C VAL A 111 -20.61 -70.72 -27.59
N GLU A 112 -21.75 -70.12 -27.97
CA GLU A 112 -22.90 -70.86 -28.53
C GLU A 112 -22.53 -71.64 -29.78
N VAL A 113 -21.73 -71.06 -30.67
CA VAL A 113 -21.34 -71.68 -31.95
C VAL A 113 -20.09 -72.56 -31.87
N ALA A 114 -19.44 -72.69 -30.71
CA ALA A 114 -18.26 -73.54 -30.55
C ALA A 114 -18.57 -75.04 -30.81
N ASP A 115 -17.75 -75.71 -31.61
CA ASP A 115 -17.93 -77.14 -31.97
C ASP A 115 -17.02 -78.09 -31.17
N SER A 116 -16.18 -77.56 -30.29
CA SER A 116 -15.30 -78.35 -29.41
C SER A 116 -15.11 -77.66 -28.06
N THR A 117 -14.73 -78.43 -27.04
CA THR A 117 -14.44 -77.90 -25.71
C THR A 117 -13.26 -76.94 -25.73
N GLN A 118 -12.25 -77.22 -26.57
CA GLN A 118 -11.10 -76.36 -26.77
C GLN A 118 -11.50 -75.00 -27.34
N LYS A 119 -12.44 -74.96 -28.30
CA LYS A 119 -12.94 -73.68 -28.83
C LYS A 119 -13.73 -72.90 -27.79
N ALA A 120 -14.56 -73.56 -26.97
CA ALA A 120 -15.26 -72.89 -25.88
C ALA A 120 -14.28 -72.29 -24.86
N GLU A 121 -13.25 -73.03 -24.47
CA GLU A 121 -12.17 -72.54 -23.57
C GLU A 121 -11.42 -71.36 -24.18
N ALA A 122 -11.12 -71.39 -25.48
CA ALA A 122 -10.47 -70.29 -26.17
C ALA A 122 -11.29 -68.98 -26.11
N VAL A 123 -12.63 -69.07 -26.11
CA VAL A 123 -13.50 -67.89 -25.95
C VAL A 123 -13.40 -67.32 -24.52
N LEU A 124 -13.30 -68.18 -23.50
CA LEU A 124 -13.08 -67.74 -22.12
C LEU A 124 -11.74 -67.00 -21.96
N GLU A 125 -10.66 -67.54 -22.54
CA GLU A 125 -9.35 -66.89 -22.51
C GLU A 125 -9.35 -65.56 -23.28
N LYS A 126 -10.08 -65.48 -24.41
CA LYS A 126 -10.34 -64.21 -25.10
C LYS A 126 -11.09 -63.22 -24.20
N ALA A 127 -12.07 -63.67 -23.42
CA ALA A 127 -12.80 -62.82 -22.49
C ALA A 127 -11.91 -62.26 -21.37
N LYS A 128 -11.07 -63.10 -20.75
CA LYS A 128 -10.09 -62.69 -19.72
C LYS A 128 -9.08 -61.68 -20.28
N THR A 129 -8.61 -61.89 -21.51
CA THR A 129 -7.73 -60.94 -22.21
C THR A 129 -8.43 -59.59 -22.40
N LEU A 130 -9.69 -59.59 -22.81
CA LEU A 130 -10.46 -58.37 -23.05
C LEU A 130 -10.69 -57.56 -21.76
N VAL A 131 -10.94 -58.23 -20.62
CA VAL A 131 -11.01 -57.59 -19.29
C VAL A 131 -9.71 -56.83 -18.98
N GLN A 132 -8.56 -57.46 -19.21
CA GLN A 132 -7.26 -56.82 -18.97
C GLN A 132 -7.04 -55.62 -19.90
N THR A 133 -7.45 -55.72 -21.17
CA THR A 133 -7.41 -54.61 -22.12
C THR A 133 -8.30 -53.45 -21.69
N ASN A 134 -9.52 -53.71 -21.21
CA ASN A 134 -10.44 -52.68 -20.76
C ASN A 134 -9.93 -51.97 -19.49
N LYS A 135 -9.40 -52.73 -18.52
CA LYS A 135 -8.72 -52.15 -17.32
C LYS A 135 -7.54 -51.25 -17.70
N THR A 136 -6.74 -51.69 -18.68
CA THR A 136 -5.59 -50.92 -19.18
C THR A 136 -6.06 -49.64 -19.89
N SER A 137 -7.08 -49.74 -20.74
CA SER A 137 -7.64 -48.60 -21.46
C SER A 137 -8.24 -47.56 -20.52
N LYS A 138 -8.97 -48.00 -19.48
CA LYS A 138 -9.51 -47.11 -18.43
C LYS A 138 -8.40 -46.37 -17.69
N ARG A 139 -7.31 -47.06 -17.35
CA ARG A 139 -6.13 -46.45 -16.70
C ARG A 139 -5.46 -45.41 -17.60
N LEU A 140 -5.28 -45.73 -18.88
CA LEU A 140 -4.67 -44.82 -19.84
C LEU A 140 -5.53 -43.56 -20.05
N LEU A 141 -6.86 -43.72 -20.12
CA LEU A 141 -7.79 -42.60 -20.22
C LEU A 141 -7.69 -41.68 -19.00
N LEU A 142 -7.74 -42.24 -17.78
CA LEU A 142 -7.60 -41.45 -16.55
C LEU A 142 -6.25 -40.72 -16.49
N GLN A 143 -5.17 -41.37 -16.93
CA GLN A 143 -3.85 -40.77 -16.97
C GLN A 143 -3.76 -39.65 -18.01
N GLN A 144 -4.36 -39.82 -19.20
CA GLN A 144 -4.43 -38.77 -20.22
C GLN A 144 -5.23 -37.56 -19.75
N GLN A 145 -6.35 -37.80 -19.06
CA GLN A 145 -7.15 -36.73 -18.45
C GLN A 145 -6.37 -35.99 -17.35
N ALA A 146 -5.66 -36.71 -16.48
CA ALA A 146 -4.81 -36.09 -15.46
C ALA A 146 -3.69 -35.25 -16.08
N ASN A 147 -2.99 -35.76 -17.11
CA ASN A 147 -1.95 -35.03 -17.81
C ASN A 147 -2.47 -33.76 -18.50
N SER A 148 -3.65 -33.84 -19.13
CA SER A 148 -4.30 -32.67 -19.73
C SER A 148 -4.64 -31.63 -18.67
N LYS A 149 -5.14 -32.07 -17.51
CA LYS A 149 -5.43 -31.18 -16.38
C LYS A 149 -4.18 -30.52 -15.80
N LYS A 150 -3.04 -31.21 -15.76
CA LYS A 150 -1.75 -30.63 -15.32
C LYS A 150 -1.33 -29.46 -16.20
N ILE A 151 -1.49 -29.58 -17.52
CA ILE A 151 -1.15 -28.51 -18.47
C ILE A 151 -2.05 -27.30 -18.25
N GLU A 152 -3.36 -27.51 -18.15
CA GLU A 152 -4.34 -26.45 -17.86
C GLU A 152 -4.01 -25.75 -16.53
N ALA A 153 -3.75 -26.52 -15.48
CA ALA A 153 -3.45 -26.01 -14.15
C ALA A 153 -2.15 -25.18 -14.13
N ASN A 154 -1.10 -25.64 -14.83
CA ASN A 154 0.14 -24.89 -14.95
C ASN A 154 -0.09 -23.52 -15.63
N ASN A 155 -0.92 -23.47 -16.67
CA ASN A 155 -1.27 -22.23 -17.35
C ASN A 155 -2.06 -21.29 -16.43
N GLN A 156 -2.98 -21.81 -15.61
CA GLN A 156 -3.71 -21.01 -14.63
C GLN A 156 -2.79 -20.42 -13.57
N VAL A 157 -1.83 -21.20 -13.06
CA VAL A 157 -0.81 -20.70 -12.10
C VAL A 157 0.04 -19.59 -12.72
N ASP A 158 0.39 -19.69 -14.00
CA ASP A 158 1.15 -18.64 -14.69
C ASP A 158 0.41 -17.30 -14.75
N GLN A 159 -0.92 -17.33 -14.85
CA GLN A 159 -1.78 -16.16 -14.92
C GLN A 159 -2.02 -15.48 -13.55
N LEU A 160 -1.61 -16.10 -12.45
CA LEU A 160 -1.74 -15.51 -11.11
C LEU A 160 -0.71 -14.38 -10.92
N ALA A 161 -1.18 -13.13 -11.05
CA ALA A 161 -0.33 -11.94 -11.11
C ALA A 161 0.37 -11.58 -9.78
N ASP A 162 -0.17 -12.01 -8.64
CA ASP A 162 0.32 -11.67 -7.31
C ASP A 162 1.12 -12.79 -6.63
N LEU A 163 1.37 -13.90 -7.35
CA LEU A 163 2.35 -14.91 -6.93
C LEU A 163 3.75 -14.53 -7.40
N SER A 164 4.74 -14.78 -6.54
CA SER A 164 6.15 -14.71 -6.94
C SER A 164 6.49 -15.87 -7.87
N ASP A 165 7.55 -15.72 -8.67
CA ASP A 165 8.03 -16.80 -9.55
C ASP A 165 8.38 -18.07 -8.76
N ASN A 166 8.91 -17.91 -7.54
CA ASN A 166 9.21 -19.02 -6.65
C ASN A 166 7.95 -19.77 -6.20
N ASP A 167 6.87 -19.04 -5.86
CA ASP A 167 5.61 -19.66 -5.46
C ASP A 167 4.92 -20.34 -6.65
N LYS A 168 4.94 -19.71 -7.84
CA LYS A 168 4.46 -20.33 -9.08
C LYS A 168 5.18 -21.65 -9.35
N ASN A 169 6.51 -21.67 -9.23
CA ASN A 169 7.31 -22.88 -9.44
C ASN A 169 6.96 -23.98 -8.43
N LYS A 170 6.76 -23.65 -7.15
CA LYS A 170 6.32 -24.61 -6.12
C LYS A 170 4.96 -25.22 -6.45
N PHE A 171 3.98 -24.43 -6.86
CA PHE A 171 2.66 -24.96 -7.22
C PHE A 171 2.72 -25.82 -8.49
N LYS A 172 3.52 -25.43 -9.49
CA LYS A 172 3.75 -26.26 -10.70
C LYS A 172 4.38 -27.60 -10.36
N GLU A 173 5.30 -27.65 -9.41
CA GLU A 173 5.89 -28.90 -8.92
C GLU A 173 4.85 -29.79 -8.22
N GLN A 174 4.00 -29.21 -7.37
CA GLN A 174 2.89 -29.94 -6.74
C GLN A 174 1.88 -30.46 -7.76
N ILE A 175 1.57 -29.69 -8.80
CA ILE A 175 0.73 -30.12 -9.94
C ILE A 175 1.40 -31.30 -10.67
N ALA A 176 2.70 -31.21 -10.94
CA ALA A 176 3.45 -32.29 -11.60
C ALA A 176 3.39 -33.60 -10.79
N ASN A 177 3.47 -33.51 -9.46
CA ASN A 177 3.43 -34.65 -8.54
C ASN A 177 2.02 -35.18 -8.22
N SER A 178 0.97 -34.48 -8.64
CA SER A 178 -0.42 -34.87 -8.34
C SER A 178 -0.84 -36.15 -9.07
N SER A 179 -1.62 -36.99 -8.37
CA SER A 179 -2.03 -38.32 -8.83
C SER A 179 -3.41 -38.35 -9.52
N SER A 180 -4.24 -37.36 -9.24
CA SER A 180 -5.62 -37.27 -9.70
C SER A 180 -5.99 -35.83 -10.09
N GLN A 181 -7.11 -35.67 -10.80
CA GLN A 181 -7.65 -34.33 -11.10
C GLN A 181 -8.09 -33.59 -9.82
N GLU A 182 -8.56 -34.32 -8.81
CA GLU A 182 -8.98 -33.73 -7.54
C GLU A 182 -7.79 -33.13 -6.79
N ASP A 183 -6.65 -33.82 -6.76
CA ASP A 183 -5.41 -33.31 -6.16
C ASP A 183 -4.95 -32.03 -6.87
N ILE A 184 -4.99 -32.00 -8.20
CA ILE A 184 -4.63 -30.82 -9.00
C ILE A 184 -5.53 -29.63 -8.67
N ASN A 185 -6.85 -29.87 -8.53
CA ASN A 185 -7.81 -28.83 -8.17
C ASN A 185 -7.53 -28.25 -6.78
N LYS A 186 -7.14 -29.09 -5.80
CA LYS A 186 -6.74 -28.62 -4.45
C LYS A 186 -5.50 -27.72 -4.51
N VAL A 187 -4.50 -28.09 -5.31
CA VAL A 187 -3.29 -27.25 -5.49
C VAL A 187 -3.65 -25.92 -6.15
N LEU A 188 -4.53 -25.91 -7.15
CA LEU A 188 -5.02 -24.67 -7.78
C LEU A 188 -5.78 -23.78 -6.80
N GLU A 189 -6.60 -24.36 -5.92
CA GLU A 189 -7.31 -23.59 -4.90
C GLU A 189 -6.33 -22.92 -3.93
N GLN A 190 -5.30 -23.64 -3.48
CA GLN A 190 -4.23 -23.09 -2.65
C GLN A 190 -3.46 -21.96 -3.35
N ALA A 191 -3.15 -22.12 -4.64
CA ALA A 191 -2.49 -21.09 -5.43
C ALA A 191 -3.33 -19.82 -5.55
N ASN A 192 -4.64 -19.96 -5.82
CA ASN A 192 -5.58 -18.83 -5.86
C ASN A 192 -5.72 -18.14 -4.50
N GLN A 193 -5.80 -18.92 -3.41
CA GLN A 193 -5.87 -18.38 -2.05
C GLN A 193 -4.62 -17.54 -1.73
N LEU A 194 -3.43 -18.06 -2.01
CA LEU A 194 -2.18 -17.33 -1.78
C LEU A 194 -2.08 -16.08 -2.67
N ASN A 195 -2.49 -16.16 -3.94
CA ASN A 195 -2.54 -15.00 -4.83
C ASN A 195 -3.44 -13.88 -4.26
N ASN A 196 -4.64 -14.24 -3.79
CA ASN A 196 -5.57 -13.28 -3.19
C ASN A 196 -5.04 -12.69 -1.88
N GLN A 197 -4.38 -13.50 -1.04
CA GLN A 197 -3.72 -13.03 0.18
C GLN A 197 -2.60 -12.03 -0.14
N ASN A 198 -1.75 -12.33 -1.13
CA ASN A 198 -0.69 -11.44 -1.57
C ASN A 198 -1.23 -10.11 -2.11
N LYS A 199 -2.30 -10.17 -2.91
CA LYS A 199 -3.01 -8.98 -3.40
C LYS A 199 -3.52 -8.11 -2.25
N ALA A 200 -4.24 -8.70 -1.30
CA ALA A 200 -4.77 -7.99 -0.13
C ALA A 200 -3.66 -7.38 0.74
N LYS A 201 -2.53 -8.09 0.89
CA LYS A 201 -1.37 -7.58 1.61
C LYS A 201 -0.76 -6.35 0.92
N LYS A 202 -0.55 -6.40 -0.40
CA LYS A 202 -0.03 -5.25 -1.17
C LYS A 202 -0.94 -4.03 -1.05
N GLU A 203 -2.25 -4.23 -1.15
CA GLU A 203 -3.24 -3.15 -1.01
C GLU A 203 -3.20 -2.53 0.40
N LYS A 204 -3.14 -3.37 1.44
CA LYS A 204 -2.99 -2.90 2.83
C LYS A 204 -1.72 -2.07 3.03
N GLU A 205 -0.58 -2.57 2.57
CA GLU A 205 0.69 -1.85 2.67
C GLU A 205 0.67 -0.51 1.93
N LEU A 206 0.00 -0.44 0.77
CA LEU A 206 -0.18 0.81 0.04
C LEU A 206 -1.03 1.81 0.83
N VAL A 207 -2.13 1.37 1.43
CA VAL A 207 -2.99 2.22 2.27
C VAL A 207 -2.22 2.76 3.49
N GLU A 208 -1.49 1.88 4.19
CA GLU A 208 -0.64 2.30 5.32
C GLU A 208 0.40 3.34 4.89
N LYS A 209 1.06 3.12 3.76
CA LYS A 209 2.03 4.07 3.19
C LYS A 209 1.39 5.42 2.84
N LYS A 210 0.21 5.42 2.20
CA LYS A 210 -0.55 6.65 1.89
C LYS A 210 -0.88 7.46 3.14
N ASN A 211 -1.30 6.79 4.21
CA ASN A 211 -1.65 7.45 5.48
C ASN A 211 -0.41 8.06 6.15
N THR A 212 0.69 7.32 6.20
CA THR A 212 1.97 7.81 6.75
C THR A 212 2.45 9.03 5.97
N SER A 213 2.52 8.94 4.65
CA SER A 213 2.98 10.06 3.80
C SER A 213 2.04 11.27 3.85
N SER A 214 0.72 11.07 4.00
CA SER A 214 -0.21 12.18 4.22
C SER A 214 0.06 12.91 5.54
N SER A 215 0.40 12.15 6.61
CA SER A 215 0.77 12.73 7.91
C SER A 215 2.11 13.47 7.86
N GLU A 216 3.08 12.94 7.12
CA GLU A 216 4.36 13.60 6.85
C GLU A 216 4.15 14.93 6.10
N ILE A 217 3.26 14.97 5.11
CA ILE A 217 2.88 16.20 4.39
C ILE A 217 2.25 17.22 5.34
N ASP A 218 1.40 16.79 6.28
CA ASP A 218 0.78 17.70 7.25
C ASP A 218 1.81 18.38 8.16
N ALA A 219 2.89 17.68 8.48
CA ALA A 219 4.00 18.18 9.28
C ALA A 219 4.93 19.16 8.53
N LEU A 220 4.79 19.31 7.20
CA LEU A 220 5.57 20.26 6.42
C LEU A 220 5.19 21.71 6.78
N THR A 221 6.16 22.48 7.27
CA THR A 221 5.91 23.78 7.92
C THR A 221 5.93 24.98 6.98
N SER A 222 6.41 24.81 5.74
CA SER A 222 6.59 25.90 4.78
C SER A 222 5.63 25.82 3.59
N LEU A 223 4.82 24.77 3.51
CA LEU A 223 3.72 24.65 2.55
C LEU A 223 2.45 25.29 3.08
N THR A 224 1.67 25.89 2.18
CA THR A 224 0.30 26.32 2.45
C THR A 224 -0.64 25.13 2.59
N GLU A 225 -1.76 25.32 3.28
CA GLU A 225 -2.78 24.27 3.43
C GLU A 225 -3.36 23.82 2.07
N GLN A 226 -3.43 24.72 1.09
CA GLN A 226 -3.80 24.36 -0.28
C GLN A 226 -2.78 23.42 -0.92
N GLN A 227 -1.48 23.75 -0.86
CA GLN A 227 -0.43 22.89 -1.41
C GLN A 227 -0.37 21.53 -0.72
N LYS A 228 -0.53 21.49 0.61
CA LYS A 228 -0.63 20.23 1.37
C LYS A 228 -1.81 19.39 0.87
N THR A 229 -2.97 20.01 0.67
CA THR A 229 -4.16 19.34 0.14
C THR A 229 -3.91 18.78 -1.26
N GLU A 230 -3.26 19.54 -2.14
CA GLU A 230 -2.90 19.07 -3.49
C GLU A 230 -1.97 17.84 -3.45
N PHE A 231 -0.94 17.84 -2.61
CA PHE A 231 -0.06 16.67 -2.46
C PHE A 231 -0.80 15.47 -1.86
N LYS A 232 -1.63 15.67 -0.82
CA LYS A 232 -2.45 14.59 -0.23
C LYS A 232 -3.42 13.99 -1.24
N ASN A 233 -4.02 14.80 -2.12
CA ASN A 233 -4.87 14.30 -3.19
C ASN A 233 -4.08 13.43 -4.17
N LYS A 234 -2.86 13.83 -4.55
CA LYS A 234 -1.97 12.99 -5.38
C LYS A 234 -1.63 11.67 -4.69
N ILE A 235 -1.31 11.69 -3.38
CA ILE A 235 -1.04 10.49 -2.57
C ILE A 235 -2.25 9.55 -2.58
N ASN A 236 -3.46 10.09 -2.39
CA ASN A 236 -4.69 9.31 -2.42
C ASN A 236 -4.92 8.63 -3.77
N SER A 237 -4.58 9.31 -4.87
CA SER A 237 -4.69 8.78 -6.24
C SER A 237 -3.55 7.84 -6.65
N ALA A 238 -2.47 7.73 -5.87
CA ALA A 238 -1.33 6.88 -6.21
C ALA A 238 -1.71 5.39 -6.26
N THR A 239 -1.12 4.64 -7.20
CA THR A 239 -1.44 3.22 -7.42
C THR A 239 -0.36 2.26 -6.93
N SER A 240 0.82 2.79 -6.59
CA SER A 240 1.97 2.04 -6.11
C SER A 240 2.65 2.77 -4.94
N LYS A 241 3.55 2.06 -4.23
CA LYS A 241 4.32 2.67 -3.12
C LYS A 241 5.37 3.63 -3.67
N GLU A 242 5.90 3.33 -4.85
CA GLU A 242 6.88 4.11 -5.59
C GLU A 242 6.28 5.46 -6.04
N ASP A 243 5.02 5.48 -6.48
CA ASP A 243 4.29 6.72 -6.76
C ASP A 243 4.17 7.59 -5.49
N VAL A 244 3.80 6.96 -4.36
CA VAL A 244 3.67 7.64 -3.07
C VAL A 244 5.00 8.25 -2.61
N ASP A 245 6.10 7.50 -2.76
CA ASP A 245 7.45 7.97 -2.44
C ASP A 245 7.84 9.17 -3.31
N THR A 246 7.61 9.08 -4.62
CA THR A 246 7.88 10.17 -5.57
C THR A 246 7.10 11.45 -5.21
N ILE A 247 5.81 11.32 -4.88
CA ILE A 247 4.97 12.47 -4.49
C ILE A 247 5.45 13.08 -3.16
N SER A 248 5.85 12.24 -2.19
CA SER A 248 6.39 12.68 -0.90
C SER A 248 7.70 13.45 -1.07
N GLU A 249 8.58 12.99 -1.97
CA GLU A 249 9.81 13.70 -2.31
C GLU A 249 9.52 15.07 -2.93
N GLN A 250 8.58 15.15 -3.87
CA GLN A 250 8.16 16.43 -4.46
C GLN A 250 7.61 17.41 -3.40
N ALA A 251 6.82 16.92 -2.43
CA ALA A 251 6.30 17.74 -1.34
C ALA A 251 7.44 18.30 -0.47
N ASN A 252 8.43 17.46 -0.13
CA ASN A 252 9.62 17.88 0.62
C ASN A 252 10.45 18.93 -0.13
N GLN A 253 10.68 18.72 -1.43
CA GLN A 253 11.39 19.68 -2.28
C GLN A 253 10.66 21.02 -2.35
N ALA A 254 9.33 21.00 -2.54
CA ALA A 254 8.51 22.21 -2.55
C ALA A 254 8.55 22.94 -1.19
N ASN A 255 8.50 22.20 -0.08
CA ASN A 255 8.61 22.75 1.26
C ASN A 255 9.96 23.45 1.48
N GLN A 256 11.06 22.79 1.12
CA GLN A 256 12.40 23.35 1.24
C GLN A 256 12.57 24.59 0.37
N LYS A 257 12.11 24.53 -0.89
CA LYS A 257 12.17 25.67 -1.81
C LYS A 257 11.40 26.88 -1.27
N ALA A 258 10.20 26.68 -0.73
CA ALA A 258 9.39 27.75 -0.15
C ALA A 258 10.10 28.42 1.04
N LYS A 259 10.76 27.63 1.89
CA LYS A 259 11.60 28.15 2.98
C LYS A 259 12.76 28.99 2.47
N ASP A 260 13.51 28.47 1.50
CA ASP A 260 14.70 29.13 0.97
C ASP A 260 14.38 30.44 0.25
N ASP A 261 13.30 30.46 -0.54
CA ASP A 261 12.83 31.66 -1.23
C ASP A 261 12.44 32.76 -0.24
N ALA A 262 11.68 32.40 0.82
CA ALA A 262 11.26 33.35 1.85
C ALA A 262 12.47 33.88 2.66
N MET A 263 13.40 33.00 3.03
CA MET A 263 14.64 33.39 3.72
C MET A 263 15.47 34.35 2.88
N LYS A 264 15.60 34.09 1.57
CA LYS A 264 16.30 34.98 0.63
C LYS A 264 15.63 36.35 0.55
N ALA A 265 14.29 36.38 0.44
CA ALA A 265 13.54 37.62 0.41
C ALA A 265 13.70 38.45 1.69
N PHE A 266 13.63 37.80 2.86
CA PHE A 266 13.90 38.43 4.16
C PHE A 266 15.32 39.02 4.22
N ASN A 267 16.34 38.25 3.86
CA ASN A 267 17.73 38.71 3.89
C ASN A 267 17.98 39.89 2.96
N ASN A 268 17.40 39.89 1.76
CA ASN A 268 17.46 41.03 0.84
C ASN A 268 16.86 42.29 1.46
N GLN A 269 15.68 42.17 2.08
CA GLN A 269 15.03 43.30 2.76
C GLN A 269 15.84 43.80 3.96
N ARG A 270 16.42 42.88 4.73
CA ARG A 270 17.30 43.20 5.85
C ARG A 270 18.54 43.96 5.40
N THR A 271 19.16 43.55 4.29
CA THR A 271 20.29 44.28 3.68
C THR A 271 19.87 45.69 3.29
N LEU A 272 18.76 45.84 2.55
CA LEU A 272 18.23 47.17 2.17
C LEU A 272 17.99 48.06 3.40
N THR A 273 17.39 47.50 4.46
CA THR A 273 17.09 48.22 5.69
C THR A 273 18.37 48.64 6.43
N THR A 274 19.38 47.76 6.45
CA THR A 274 20.67 48.05 7.08
C THR A 274 21.46 49.10 6.29
N THR A 275 21.46 49.04 4.96
CA THR A 275 22.07 50.06 4.10
C THR A 275 21.39 51.43 4.32
N TYR A 276 20.06 51.46 4.42
CA TYR A 276 19.35 52.71 4.73
C TYR A 276 19.75 53.27 6.10
N LEU A 277 19.88 52.40 7.11
CA LEU A 277 20.35 52.77 8.44
C LEU A 277 21.76 53.38 8.43
N THR A 278 22.68 52.86 7.62
CA THR A 278 24.07 53.37 7.56
C THR A 278 24.21 54.61 6.70
N ASP A 279 23.48 54.68 5.58
CA ASP A 279 23.75 55.68 4.54
C ASP A 279 22.85 56.91 4.70
N SER A 280 21.58 56.70 5.07
CA SER A 280 20.57 57.77 5.13
C SER A 280 20.34 58.31 6.54
N LEU A 281 20.61 57.51 7.58
CA LEU A 281 20.44 57.87 9.00
C LEU A 281 21.78 58.15 9.72
N ASN A 282 22.83 58.49 8.97
CA ASN A 282 24.15 58.79 9.57
C ASN A 282 24.25 60.17 10.22
N ASP A 283 23.44 61.14 9.79
CA ASP A 283 23.40 62.49 10.35
C ASP A 283 22.82 62.46 11.78
N GLN A 284 23.46 63.22 12.68
CA GLN A 284 23.10 63.32 14.09
C GLN A 284 21.65 63.80 14.28
N LYS A 285 21.10 64.60 13.36
CA LYS A 285 19.70 65.05 13.45
C LYS A 285 18.67 63.90 13.34
N TYR A 286 19.05 62.74 12.79
CA TYR A 286 18.16 61.58 12.66
C TYR A 286 18.37 60.51 13.76
N ILE A 287 19.05 60.86 14.86
CA ILE A 287 19.47 59.88 15.88
C ILE A 287 18.30 59.07 16.44
N ASP A 288 17.12 59.65 16.65
CA ASP A 288 15.96 58.91 17.19
C ASP A 288 15.43 57.87 16.20
N GLY A 289 15.26 58.26 14.93
CA GLY A 289 14.90 57.32 13.87
C GLY A 289 15.93 56.20 13.68
N LYS A 290 17.22 56.53 13.80
CA LYS A 290 18.32 55.55 13.77
C LYS A 290 18.20 54.54 14.92
N THR A 291 18.05 55.03 16.15
CA THR A 291 17.94 54.18 17.35
C THR A 291 16.69 53.31 17.31
N GLN A 292 15.55 53.85 16.86
CA GLN A 292 14.32 53.08 16.74
C GLN A 292 14.45 51.98 15.68
N LEU A 293 14.97 52.30 14.49
CA LEU A 293 15.16 51.31 13.43
C LEU A 293 16.14 50.20 13.85
N GLN A 294 17.20 50.54 14.58
CA GLN A 294 18.13 49.56 15.15
C GLN A 294 17.42 48.60 16.13
N LYS A 295 16.56 49.14 17.00
CA LYS A 295 15.76 48.34 17.94
C LYS A 295 14.81 47.41 17.21
N ASP A 296 14.14 47.90 16.17
CA ASP A 296 13.21 47.12 15.36
C ASP A 296 13.93 45.99 14.62
N ILE A 297 15.06 46.28 13.94
CA ILE A 297 15.89 45.27 13.27
C ILE A 297 16.31 44.18 14.27
N LYS A 298 16.79 44.57 15.47
CA LYS A 298 17.22 43.62 16.49
C LYS A 298 16.07 42.72 16.94
N SER A 299 14.90 43.29 17.22
CA SER A 299 13.72 42.53 17.61
C SER A 299 13.27 41.57 16.51
N ILE A 300 13.36 41.97 15.24
CA ILE A 300 12.99 41.13 14.10
C ILE A 300 14.02 40.01 13.86
N ASP A 301 15.32 40.30 14.01
CA ASP A 301 16.38 39.29 13.94
C ASP A 301 16.19 38.22 15.04
N GLU A 302 15.70 38.60 16.22
CA GLU A 302 15.34 37.66 17.29
C GLU A 302 14.16 36.75 16.90
N LEU A 303 13.15 37.26 16.17
CA LEU A 303 11.99 36.47 15.73
C LEU A 303 12.37 35.29 14.81
N VAL A 304 13.40 35.45 13.97
CA VAL A 304 13.82 34.43 12.99
C VAL A 304 14.96 33.53 13.48
N LYS A 305 15.43 33.74 14.73
CA LYS A 305 16.58 33.04 15.30
C LYS A 305 16.25 31.63 15.80
N GLU A 306 15.02 31.41 16.28
CA GLU A 306 14.57 30.11 16.78
C GLU A 306 14.34 29.12 15.63
N SER A 307 14.81 27.87 15.77
CA SER A 307 14.70 26.85 14.71
C SER A 307 13.26 26.51 14.33
N SER A 308 12.34 26.52 15.31
CA SER A 308 10.89 26.39 15.13
C SER A 308 10.28 27.51 14.27
N SER A 309 10.93 28.67 14.24
CA SER A 309 10.53 29.86 13.48
C SER A 309 11.18 29.94 12.10
N GLN A 310 11.99 28.96 11.69
CA GLN A 310 12.64 28.95 10.38
C GLN A 310 11.79 28.25 9.32
N ASN A 311 10.60 28.79 9.08
CA ASN A 311 9.70 28.39 8.00
C ASN A 311 9.34 29.59 7.11
N SER A 312 8.78 29.32 5.94
CA SER A 312 8.46 30.37 4.95
C SER A 312 7.55 31.47 5.53
N PHE A 313 6.54 31.13 6.32
CA PHE A 313 5.59 32.09 6.89
C PHE A 313 6.25 33.07 7.85
N LYS A 314 7.15 32.58 8.71
CA LYS A 314 7.87 33.42 9.68
C LYS A 314 8.89 34.33 9.02
N TYR A 315 9.58 33.87 7.98
CA TYR A 315 10.43 34.76 7.18
C TYR A 315 9.62 35.86 6.48
N ASN A 316 8.45 35.52 5.95
CA ASN A 316 7.55 36.51 5.34
C ASN A 316 7.02 37.53 6.37
N GLU A 317 6.62 37.08 7.55
CA GLU A 317 6.21 37.95 8.67
C GLU A 317 7.35 38.91 9.07
N ALA A 318 8.56 38.39 9.21
CA ALA A 318 9.74 39.19 9.55
C ALA A 318 10.08 40.21 8.45
N LYS A 319 9.96 39.81 7.18
CA LYS A 319 10.15 40.71 6.03
C LYS A 319 9.16 41.87 6.06
N GLU A 320 7.88 41.60 6.27
CA GLU A 320 6.84 42.63 6.33
C GLU A 320 7.10 43.61 7.49
N LYS A 321 7.48 43.09 8.67
CA LYS A 321 7.88 43.93 9.81
C LYS A 321 9.08 44.83 9.49
N LEU A 322 10.07 44.34 8.74
CA LEU A 322 11.20 45.16 8.27
C LEU A 322 10.76 46.23 7.27
N GLU A 323 9.87 45.90 6.32
CA GLU A 323 9.32 46.86 5.36
C GLU A 323 8.58 48.01 6.06
N ASN A 324 7.80 47.69 7.10
CA ASN A 324 7.10 48.67 7.92
C ASN A 324 8.07 49.54 8.74
N ALA A 325 9.06 48.92 9.39
CA ALA A 325 10.08 49.66 10.15
C ALA A 325 10.87 50.64 9.26
N LEU A 326 11.26 50.19 8.06
CA LEU A 326 11.93 51.03 7.06
C LEU A 326 11.04 52.19 6.60
N THR A 327 9.75 51.94 6.38
CA THR A 327 8.78 52.98 6.00
C THR A 327 8.65 54.05 7.10
N ASN A 328 8.56 53.63 8.36
CA ASN A 328 8.51 54.55 9.49
C ASN A 328 9.80 55.39 9.62
N ALA A 329 10.96 54.78 9.40
CA ALA A 329 12.24 55.48 9.39
C ALA A 329 12.34 56.53 8.26
N LYS A 330 11.83 56.21 7.07
CA LYS A 330 11.72 57.17 5.95
C LYS A 330 10.84 58.36 6.30
N LYS A 331 9.65 58.10 6.86
CA LYS A 331 8.74 59.15 7.32
C LYS A 331 9.38 60.02 8.40
N HIS A 332 10.14 59.42 9.32
CA HIS A 332 10.87 60.18 10.34
C HIS A 332 11.87 61.16 9.73
N ILE A 333 12.64 60.74 8.71
CA ILE A 333 13.55 61.67 7.99
C ILE A 333 12.78 62.84 7.39
N GLU A 334 11.65 62.58 6.73
CA GLU A 334 10.81 63.64 6.15
C GLU A 334 10.37 64.64 7.22
N LYS A 335 9.86 64.14 8.36
CA LYS A 335 9.46 64.98 9.49
C LYS A 335 10.61 65.82 10.05
N VAL A 336 11.80 65.22 10.21
CA VAL A 336 12.99 65.91 10.74
C VAL A 336 13.49 66.95 9.74
N ASN A 337 13.45 66.66 8.44
CA ASN A 337 13.84 67.63 7.41
C ASN A 337 12.89 68.82 7.37
N LYS A 338 11.57 68.56 7.43
CA LYS A 338 10.56 69.62 7.53
C LYS A 338 10.77 70.49 8.76
N ALA A 339 11.05 69.87 9.92
CA ALA A 339 11.34 70.57 11.16
C ALA A 339 12.59 71.48 11.08
N ASN A 340 13.59 71.10 10.28
CA ASN A 340 14.85 71.83 10.13
C ASN A 340 14.83 72.94 9.06
N GLU A 341 13.73 73.12 8.33
CA GLU A 341 13.53 74.27 7.45
C GLU A 341 13.61 75.58 8.25
N THR A 342 14.12 76.65 7.63
CA THR A 342 14.44 77.90 8.33
C THR A 342 13.21 78.53 8.98
N GLU A 343 12.05 78.43 8.35
CA GLU A 343 10.75 78.88 8.84
C GLU A 343 10.22 78.08 10.03
N ASN A 344 10.67 76.84 10.19
CA ASN A 344 10.15 75.90 11.19
C ASN A 344 11.03 75.78 12.43
N LYS A 345 12.24 76.38 12.41
CA LYS A 345 13.19 76.37 13.53
C LYS A 345 12.56 76.84 14.83
N LEU A 346 12.89 76.11 15.90
CA LEU A 346 12.47 76.37 17.26
C LEU A 346 13.70 76.62 18.14
N GLU A 347 13.59 77.51 19.12
CA GLU A 347 14.67 77.81 20.06
C GLU A 347 14.17 77.73 21.51
N VAL A 348 14.91 77.02 22.36
CA VAL A 348 14.68 77.06 23.81
C VAL A 348 15.26 78.36 24.36
N THR A 349 14.38 79.24 24.84
CA THR A 349 14.76 80.50 25.50
C THR A 349 14.75 80.40 27.02
N LYS A 350 14.05 79.41 27.57
CA LYS A 350 14.05 79.10 29.00
C LYS A 350 13.85 77.60 29.22
N LEU A 351 14.69 77.00 30.06
CA LEU A 351 14.49 75.66 30.62
C LEU A 351 14.98 75.68 32.06
N GLN A 352 14.05 75.57 33.01
CA GLN A 352 14.33 75.87 34.42
C GLN A 352 13.47 75.02 35.35
N TYR A 353 14.09 74.49 36.41
CA TYR A 353 13.39 73.99 37.57
C TYR A 353 13.25 75.11 38.60
N GLN A 354 12.02 75.34 39.10
CA GLN A 354 11.74 76.33 40.13
C GLN A 354 11.22 75.66 41.40
N ALA A 355 11.92 75.86 42.51
CA ALA A 355 11.48 75.46 43.83
C ALA A 355 11.34 76.66 44.77
N SER A 356 10.22 76.73 45.49
CA SER A 356 10.02 77.68 46.59
C SER A 356 9.49 76.93 47.81
N LEU A 357 10.29 76.89 48.88
CA LEU A 357 9.88 76.32 50.17
C LEU A 357 8.74 77.13 50.81
N VAL A 358 8.78 78.46 50.68
CA VAL A 358 7.80 79.38 51.26
C VAL A 358 6.41 79.20 50.63
N HIS A 359 6.36 79.02 49.30
CA HIS A 359 5.11 78.90 48.56
C HIS A 359 4.77 77.45 48.19
N ASN A 360 5.59 76.48 48.63
CA ASN A 360 5.46 75.05 48.31
C ASN A 360 5.37 74.77 46.79
N ILE A 361 6.11 75.54 45.99
CA ILE A 361 6.14 75.47 44.52
C ILE A 361 7.28 74.54 44.09
N LYS A 362 6.99 73.64 43.14
CA LYS A 362 7.96 72.80 42.43
C LYS A 362 7.50 72.65 40.98
N ASN A 363 8.02 73.51 40.10
CA ASN A 363 7.59 73.58 38.71
C ASN A 363 8.76 73.35 37.75
N LEU A 364 8.47 72.70 36.63
CA LEU A 364 9.33 72.71 35.45
C LEU A 364 8.78 73.76 34.48
N LEU A 365 9.64 74.70 34.07
CA LEU A 365 9.31 75.75 33.12
C LEU A 365 10.14 75.55 31.85
N LEU A 366 9.45 75.63 30.71
CA LEU A 366 10.04 75.54 29.39
C LEU A 366 9.41 76.59 28.48
N LEU A 367 10.22 77.47 27.91
CA LEU A 367 9.81 78.43 26.91
C LEU A 367 10.53 78.14 25.59
N ILE A 368 9.75 77.85 24.56
CA ILE A 368 10.23 77.62 23.20
C ILE A 368 9.67 78.71 22.30
N THR A 369 10.52 79.36 21.52
CA THR A 369 10.10 80.37 20.53
C THR A 369 10.20 79.84 19.12
N GLY A 370 9.30 80.28 18.25
CA GLY A 370 9.28 79.89 16.84
C GLY A 370 8.26 80.69 16.04
N LYS A 371 8.02 80.29 14.79
CA LYS A 371 6.97 80.86 13.93
C LYS A 371 5.78 79.93 13.84
N ASN A 372 4.59 80.52 13.67
CA ASN A 372 3.33 79.80 13.43
C ASN A 372 2.98 78.78 14.52
N ILE A 373 3.32 79.07 15.79
CA ILE A 373 3.22 78.11 16.89
C ILE A 373 1.78 77.70 17.15
N ASN A 374 0.82 78.63 17.03
CA ASN A 374 -0.58 78.32 17.28
C ASN A 374 -1.07 77.25 16.31
N THR A 375 -0.91 77.50 15.01
CA THR A 375 -1.32 76.58 13.95
C THR A 375 -0.59 75.24 14.02
N ARG A 376 0.72 75.27 14.30
CA ARG A 376 1.55 74.06 14.30
C ARG A 376 1.30 73.18 15.52
N PHE A 377 1.21 73.76 16.72
CA PHE A 377 1.27 73.00 17.97
C PHE A 377 0.08 73.22 18.90
N THR A 378 -0.59 74.37 18.84
CA THR A 378 -1.64 74.71 19.82
C THR A 378 -3.00 74.18 19.41
N THR A 379 -3.34 74.30 18.13
CA THR A 379 -4.60 73.80 17.57
C THR A 379 -4.48 72.39 16.97
N ASN A 380 -3.27 71.83 16.92
CA ASN A 380 -3.02 70.53 16.32
C ASN A 380 -3.29 69.40 17.34
N PRO A 381 -4.23 68.48 17.07
CA PRO A 381 -4.63 67.45 18.03
C PRO A 381 -3.55 66.40 18.29
N THR A 382 -2.57 66.25 17.40
CA THR A 382 -1.48 65.27 17.55
C THR A 382 -0.19 65.90 18.06
N ALA A 383 -0.19 67.21 18.34
CA ALA A 383 0.99 67.90 18.84
C ALA A 383 1.38 67.44 20.23
N LYS A 384 2.63 66.99 20.36
CA LYS A 384 3.20 66.46 21.60
C LYS A 384 4.48 67.19 21.96
N LEU A 385 4.64 67.42 23.25
CA LEU A 385 5.91 67.83 23.85
C LEU A 385 6.49 66.63 24.60
N ILE A 386 7.69 66.19 24.23
CA ILE A 386 8.40 65.13 24.93
C ILE A 386 9.63 65.74 25.61
N ILE A 387 9.73 65.57 26.93
CA ILE A 387 10.89 65.97 27.72
C ILE A 387 11.50 64.70 28.30
N LYS A 388 12.77 64.42 27.99
CA LYS A 388 13.39 63.15 28.39
C LYS A 388 14.86 63.29 28.77
N ASN A 389 15.33 62.23 29.43
CA ASN A 389 16.74 61.86 29.51
C ASN A 389 17.02 60.85 28.39
N SER A 390 17.81 61.24 27.41
CA SER A 390 18.16 60.39 26.26
C SER A 390 19.19 59.31 26.60
N LYS A 391 20.05 59.53 27.60
CA LYS A 391 21.08 58.58 28.05
C LYS A 391 20.50 57.35 28.73
N ASN A 392 19.46 57.55 29.54
CA ASN A 392 18.81 56.51 30.34
C ASN A 392 17.42 56.12 29.79
N ASP A 393 17.02 56.70 28.66
CA ASP A 393 15.70 56.52 28.03
C ASP A 393 14.51 56.81 28.97
N ILE A 394 14.63 57.80 29.85
CA ILE A 394 13.58 58.18 30.81
C ILE A 394 12.74 59.31 30.21
N VAL A 395 11.46 59.06 29.96
CA VAL A 395 10.50 60.09 29.56
C VAL A 395 9.87 60.72 30.80
N TYR A 396 10.09 62.03 30.97
CA TYR A 396 9.59 62.81 32.10
C TYR A 396 8.21 63.43 31.82
N PHE A 397 8.02 63.88 30.58
CA PHE A 397 6.77 64.43 30.09
C PHE A 397 6.54 63.96 28.65
N ASP A 398 5.30 63.57 28.35
CA ASP A 398 4.77 63.33 26.99
C ASP A 398 3.30 63.83 26.89
N PRO A 399 2.99 65.09 27.24
CA PRO A 399 1.65 65.63 27.07
C PRO A 399 1.32 65.87 25.59
N ILE A 400 0.08 65.52 25.23
CA ILE A 400 -0.59 66.11 24.06
C ILE A 400 -0.94 67.56 24.42
N ILE A 401 -0.43 68.51 23.64
CA ILE A 401 -0.45 69.94 23.96
C ILE A 401 -1.88 70.45 24.11
N VAL A 402 -2.75 70.16 23.14
CA VAL A 402 -4.13 70.68 23.13
C VAL A 402 -4.93 70.26 24.38
N ASN A 403 -4.67 69.06 24.91
CA ASN A 403 -5.38 68.52 26.08
C ASN A 403 -5.01 69.21 27.40
N HIS A 404 -3.99 70.07 27.40
CA HIS A 404 -3.39 70.64 28.60
C HIS A 404 -3.39 72.19 28.59
N ILE A 405 -4.09 72.81 27.63
CA ILE A 405 -4.26 74.27 27.56
C ILE A 405 -5.26 74.74 28.64
N GLU A 406 -6.40 74.07 28.78
CA GLU A 406 -7.46 74.47 29.73
C GLU A 406 -7.03 74.41 31.19
N ASN A 407 -6.05 73.55 31.50
CA ASN A 407 -5.47 73.41 32.85
C ASN A 407 -4.25 74.32 33.08
N ASP A 408 -4.05 75.34 32.23
CA ASP A 408 -2.96 76.32 32.34
C ASP A 408 -1.53 75.74 32.26
N VAL A 409 -1.39 74.47 31.87
CA VAL A 409 -0.07 73.83 31.71
C VAL A 409 0.65 74.35 30.46
N PHE A 410 -0.12 74.71 29.43
CA PHE A 410 0.38 75.36 28.21
C PHE A 410 -0.30 76.70 27.99
N ARG A 411 0.50 77.76 27.83
CA ARG A 411 0.05 79.14 27.54
C ARG A 411 0.64 79.67 26.25
N ASN A 412 0.41 78.92 25.19
CA ASN A 412 1.02 79.18 23.88
C ASN A 412 0.50 80.47 23.25
N THR A 413 1.34 81.09 22.41
CA THR A 413 0.97 82.22 21.55
C THR A 413 1.50 81.96 20.14
N GLU A 414 1.27 82.89 19.21
CA GLU A 414 1.71 82.74 17.82
C GLU A 414 3.22 82.49 17.67
N THR A 415 4.02 82.97 18.64
CA THR A 415 5.49 82.91 18.59
C THR A 415 6.13 82.11 19.72
N LYS A 416 5.35 81.60 20.69
CA LYS A 416 5.91 80.92 21.87
C LYS A 416 5.07 79.74 22.33
N ILE A 417 5.73 78.65 22.71
CA ILE A 417 5.19 77.56 23.53
C ILE A 417 5.65 77.82 24.96
N ASP A 418 4.70 77.97 25.87
CA ASP A 418 4.94 78.31 27.28
C ASP A 418 4.43 77.15 28.14
N PHE A 419 5.35 76.26 28.51
CA PHE A 419 5.04 75.07 29.29
C PHE A 419 5.43 75.28 30.75
N GLU A 420 4.46 75.17 31.63
CA GLU A 420 4.64 75.22 33.08
C GLU A 420 3.90 74.06 33.74
N ALA A 421 4.63 73.11 34.31
CA ALA A 421 4.02 71.96 34.96
C ALA A 421 4.53 71.78 36.38
N SER A 422 3.61 71.57 37.32
CA SER A 422 3.97 71.11 38.65
C SER A 422 4.55 69.70 38.60
N ILE A 423 5.70 69.52 39.24
CA ILE A 423 6.36 68.22 39.40
C ILE A 423 6.10 67.56 40.76
N LYS A 424 5.34 68.24 41.63
CA LYS A 424 5.07 67.77 42.98
C LYS A 424 4.34 66.41 42.98
N GLY A 425 4.88 65.44 43.73
CA GLY A 425 4.31 64.09 43.83
C GLY A 425 4.46 63.23 42.58
N ARG A 426 5.20 63.68 41.56
CA ARG A 426 5.53 62.84 40.39
C ARG A 426 6.69 61.93 40.75
N LYS A 427 6.42 60.62 40.84
CA LYS A 427 7.39 59.59 41.27
C LYS A 427 8.76 59.66 40.56
N ASN A 428 8.79 59.93 39.25
CA ASN A 428 10.04 60.01 38.48
C ASN A 428 10.79 61.34 38.62
N MET A 429 10.28 62.27 39.42
CA MET A 429 10.84 63.60 39.68
C MET A 429 11.41 63.76 41.09
N GLU A 430 11.18 62.79 41.98
CA GLU A 430 11.67 62.81 43.37
C GLU A 430 13.13 62.33 43.50
N GLN A 431 13.65 61.76 42.42
CA GLN A 431 15.04 61.32 42.24
C GLN A 431 15.88 62.35 41.48
N ASP A 432 17.13 62.04 41.21
CA ASP A 432 17.99 62.87 40.36
C ASP A 432 17.45 62.85 38.92
N VAL A 433 17.06 64.03 38.45
CA VAL A 433 16.53 64.30 37.12
C VAL A 433 17.61 64.94 36.28
N GLU A 434 17.80 64.45 35.05
CA GLU A 434 18.65 65.08 34.05
C GLU A 434 17.87 65.15 32.74
N ILE A 435 17.52 66.36 32.31
CA ILE A 435 16.88 66.65 31.02
C ILE A 435 17.98 67.09 30.07
N ASP A 436 18.17 66.31 29.01
CA ASP A 436 19.15 66.55 27.95
C ASP A 436 18.50 66.61 26.57
N LYS A 437 17.19 66.34 26.47
CA LYS A 437 16.47 66.29 25.21
C LYS A 437 15.02 66.76 25.32
N ILE A 438 14.66 67.66 24.42
CA ILE A 438 13.30 68.18 24.24
C ILE A 438 12.88 67.94 22.80
N ILE A 439 11.71 67.33 22.62
CA ILE A 439 11.14 67.03 21.32
C ILE A 439 9.76 67.67 21.21
N LEU A 440 9.47 68.27 20.06
CA LEU A 440 8.13 68.65 19.66
C LEU A 440 7.75 67.87 18.41
N GLU A 441 6.70 67.07 18.49
CA GLU A 441 6.26 66.22 17.40
C GLU A 441 4.83 66.55 16.98
N ILE A 442 4.62 66.60 15.66
CA ILE A 442 3.30 66.57 15.01
C ILE A 442 3.33 65.57 13.85
N ASP A 443 2.21 65.44 13.14
CA ASP A 443 2.10 64.52 12.00
C ASP A 443 3.15 64.74 10.90
N GLN A 444 3.55 65.99 10.68
CA GLN A 444 4.44 66.40 9.58
C GLN A 444 5.83 66.84 10.02
N GLU A 445 6.07 67.05 11.31
CA GLU A 445 7.33 67.62 11.81
C GLU A 445 7.80 66.91 13.08
N TYR A 446 9.10 66.70 13.20
CA TYR A 446 9.75 66.11 14.37
C TYR A 446 10.94 66.98 14.77
N HIS A 447 10.73 67.83 15.77
CA HIS A 447 11.73 68.78 16.24
C HIS A 447 12.52 68.16 17.37
N ILE A 448 13.83 68.05 17.22
CA ILE A 448 14.75 67.93 18.36
C ILE A 448 15.22 69.36 18.65
N VAL A 449 14.69 69.96 19.72
CA VAL A 449 14.97 71.37 20.02
C VAL A 449 16.37 71.50 20.61
N ASP A 450 17.21 72.34 20.00
CA ASP A 450 18.61 72.48 20.36
C ASP A 450 18.78 73.12 21.75
N LEU A 451 19.42 72.37 22.67
CA LEU A 451 19.78 72.86 24.01
C LEU A 451 21.18 73.48 24.05
N LYS A 452 21.88 73.59 22.92
CA LYS A 452 23.25 74.14 22.78
C LYS A 452 24.26 73.43 23.68
N GLY A 453 24.12 72.10 23.80
CA GLY A 453 24.94 71.24 24.65
C GLY A 453 24.64 71.32 26.15
N LYS A 454 23.63 72.09 26.57
CA LYS A 454 23.25 72.27 27.97
C LYS A 454 22.33 71.16 28.46
N THR A 455 22.33 70.94 29.77
CA THR A 455 21.40 70.01 30.44
C THR A 455 20.78 70.66 31.67
N LEU A 456 19.55 70.29 32.01
CA LEU A 456 18.92 70.69 33.27
C LEU A 456 19.01 69.52 34.25
N LYS A 457 19.67 69.74 35.39
CA LYS A 457 19.83 68.74 36.44
C LYS A 457 19.25 69.25 37.76
N PHE A 458 18.37 68.46 38.38
CA PHE A 458 17.80 68.78 39.69
C PHE A 458 17.31 67.51 40.37
N ASN A 459 16.97 67.60 41.65
CA ASN A 459 16.28 66.56 42.38
C ASN A 459 15.02 67.19 42.99
N GLY A 460 13.84 66.70 42.65
CA GLY A 460 12.58 67.31 43.08
C GLY A 460 12.32 67.24 44.59
N THR A 461 13.09 66.47 45.36
CA THR A 461 13.02 66.46 46.83
C THR A 461 14.13 67.28 47.49
N LYS A 462 15.35 67.24 46.94
CA LYS A 462 16.56 67.81 47.55
C LYS A 462 16.98 69.17 47.01
N THR A 463 16.56 69.53 45.79
CA THR A 463 16.96 70.79 45.17
C THR A 463 16.04 71.91 45.63
N ASP A 464 16.60 72.82 46.40
CA ASP A 464 15.98 74.07 46.81
C ASP A 464 16.40 75.21 45.89
N GLY A 465 15.48 76.15 45.68
CA GLY A 465 15.69 77.30 44.80
C GLY A 465 15.57 76.96 43.30
N THR A 466 15.98 77.92 42.50
CA THR A 466 15.80 77.89 41.05
C THR A 466 17.07 77.39 40.36
N VAL A 467 16.92 76.43 39.45
CA VAL A 467 18.02 75.85 38.67
C VAL A 467 17.74 76.01 37.18
N ASP A 468 18.61 76.73 36.50
CA ASP A 468 18.63 76.83 35.04
C ASP A 468 19.42 75.67 34.42
N TYR A 469 19.04 75.31 33.20
CA TYR A 469 19.86 74.45 32.34
C TYR A 469 21.24 75.09 32.09
N LYS A 470 22.30 74.31 32.26
CA LYS A 470 23.70 74.76 32.16
C LYS A 470 24.49 73.96 31.15
#